data_AF-V8P6Y8-F1
#
_entry.id   AF-V8P6Y8-F1
#
_cell.length_a   1.000
_cell.length_b   1.000
_cell.length_c   1.000
_cell.angle_alpha   90.00
_cell.angle_beta   90.00
_cell.angle_gamma   90.00
#
_symmetry.space_group_name_H-M   'P 1'
#
loop_
_entity.id
_entity.type
_entity.pdbx_description
1 polymer ?
#
loop_
_entity_poly.entity_id
_entity_poly.type
_entity_poly.pdbx_seq_one_letter_code
_entity_poly.pdbx_strand_id
1 'polypeptide(L)'
;MERLEQCNSRVSSRSQTLEECTEELFDFLEARDHCAATDPRATSTRVALQVFDMNYGEQFGSLWPSIRISLLSMQKYGALVNNFSDVEQVIQSLEDLSAVDFVQESQKVTEELDSSVEEYDSVPTSSPQIQTELSKTQEQHFLYINHNIKCYTFPKGDISRFRQARPDIIGILGYYLLDAASILPVLALNVQPGNIVLDLCAAPGELTANDLSVSRTVRLRNVLRSYLPKEIQNTVRVTSSDGRNWCHAETGTYDKVLVDVPCTNDRKSVLEKDNNIFTYSRKGERQMLPMLQLQLLIAGVLAAKPGGEVVYSTCTLSELQNEYVVERAVELLNIQYSISVRVEDLSHFRRLFQNTFSFYSNCRLGELILPHLTANFGPIMF
;
A
#
# COMPACT_ATOMS: atom_id res chain seq x y z
N MET A 1 1.57 -19.86 -26.65
CA MET A 1 2.87 -19.22 -26.97
C MET A 1 2.78 -18.41 -28.24
N GLU A 2 2.37 -18.97 -29.38
CA GLU A 2 2.32 -18.26 -30.68
C GLU A 2 1.42 -17.00 -30.71
N ARG A 3 0.24 -17.03 -30.05
CA ARG A 3 -0.62 -15.84 -29.89
C ARG A 3 -0.06 -14.79 -28.92
N LEU A 4 0.75 -15.21 -27.95
CA LEU A 4 1.36 -14.33 -26.94
C LEU A 4 2.53 -13.55 -27.56
N GLU A 5 3.35 -14.21 -28.38
CA GLU A 5 4.42 -13.56 -29.16
C GLU A 5 3.86 -12.54 -30.16
N GLN A 6 2.73 -12.84 -30.80
CA GLN A 6 2.04 -11.89 -31.69
C GLN A 6 1.51 -10.66 -30.94
N CYS A 7 1.01 -10.81 -29.71
CA CYS A 7 0.57 -9.67 -28.89
C CYS A 7 1.76 -8.83 -28.39
N ASN A 8 2.83 -9.47 -27.90
CA ASN A 8 4.04 -8.77 -27.45
C ASN A 8 4.70 -7.96 -28.59
N SER A 9 4.71 -8.52 -29.80
CA SER A 9 5.19 -7.82 -31.01
C SER A 9 4.38 -6.55 -31.33
N ARG A 10 3.06 -6.55 -31.10
CA ARG A 10 2.18 -5.41 -31.40
C ARG A 10 2.28 -4.28 -30.38
N VAL A 11 2.40 -4.60 -29.09
CA VAL A 11 2.50 -3.59 -28.02
C VAL A 11 3.89 -2.93 -27.98
N SER A 12 4.92 -3.61 -28.48
CA SER A 12 6.30 -3.08 -28.50
C SER A 12 6.56 -2.01 -29.59
N SER A 13 5.65 -1.80 -30.54
CA SER A 13 5.78 -0.74 -31.54
C SER A 13 5.27 0.58 -30.99
N ARG A 14 6.20 1.46 -30.60
CA ARG A 14 5.98 2.79 -29.98
C ARG A 14 4.77 3.56 -30.52
N SER A 15 3.81 3.86 -29.64
CA SER A 15 2.59 4.65 -29.93
C SER A 15 2.67 6.08 -29.38
N GLN A 16 1.96 7.03 -30.01
CA GLN A 16 2.17 8.48 -29.83
C GLN A 16 1.00 9.24 -29.17
N THR A 17 -0.12 8.58 -28.80
CA THR A 17 -1.28 9.25 -28.19
C THR A 17 -1.86 8.52 -26.98
N LEU A 18 -2.57 9.25 -26.10
CA LEU A 18 -3.18 8.73 -24.86
C LEU A 18 -4.23 7.63 -25.14
N GLU A 19 -5.08 7.81 -26.14
CA GLU A 19 -6.13 6.83 -26.47
C GLU A 19 -5.54 5.51 -26.98
N GLU A 20 -4.54 5.57 -27.87
CA GLU A 20 -3.89 4.39 -28.46
C GLU A 20 -3.09 3.57 -27.44
N CYS A 21 -2.33 4.22 -26.55
CA CYS A 21 -1.63 3.50 -25.46
C CYS A 21 -2.60 2.82 -24.49
N THR A 22 -3.79 3.39 -24.31
CA THR A 22 -4.81 2.78 -23.44
C THR A 22 -5.45 1.59 -24.15
N GLU A 23 -5.77 1.70 -25.44
CA GLU A 23 -6.26 0.59 -26.27
C GLU A 23 -5.26 -0.58 -26.33
N GLU A 24 -3.95 -0.31 -26.48
CA GLU A 24 -2.92 -1.36 -26.46
C GLU A 24 -2.80 -2.07 -25.10
N LEU A 25 -2.93 -1.32 -24.00
CA LEU A 25 -2.97 -1.89 -22.65
C LEU A 25 -4.23 -2.76 -22.47
N PHE A 26 -5.37 -2.32 -23.02
CA PHE A 26 -6.62 -3.08 -23.00
C PHE A 26 -6.53 -4.35 -23.84
N ASP A 27 -5.96 -4.29 -25.03
CA ASP A 27 -5.71 -5.44 -25.91
C ASP A 27 -4.78 -6.45 -25.22
N PHE A 28 -3.74 -5.97 -24.53
CA PHE A 28 -2.84 -6.81 -23.76
C PHE A 28 -3.53 -7.49 -22.58
N LEU A 29 -4.29 -6.74 -21.77
CA LEU A 29 -5.08 -7.28 -20.66
C LEU A 29 -6.15 -8.27 -21.16
N GLU A 30 -6.78 -7.97 -22.29
CA GLU A 30 -7.81 -8.82 -22.91
C GLU A 30 -7.23 -10.13 -23.43
N ALA A 31 -6.10 -10.09 -24.15
CA ALA A 31 -5.45 -11.29 -24.67
C ALA A 31 -5.05 -12.25 -23.54
N ARG A 32 -4.53 -11.68 -22.44
CA ARG A 32 -4.16 -12.44 -21.24
C ARG A 32 -5.37 -13.07 -20.56
N ASP A 33 -6.42 -12.29 -20.32
CA ASP A 33 -7.65 -12.78 -19.71
C ASP A 33 -8.34 -13.86 -20.53
N HIS A 34 -8.35 -13.72 -21.85
CA HIS A 34 -8.94 -14.71 -22.76
C HIS A 34 -8.16 -16.04 -22.75
N CYS A 35 -6.84 -16.01 -22.55
CA CYS A 35 -6.04 -17.23 -22.43
C CYS A 35 -6.25 -17.97 -21.10
N ALA A 36 -6.63 -17.28 -20.02
CA ALA A 36 -6.88 -17.89 -18.72
C ALA A 36 -8.28 -18.54 -18.59
N ALA A 37 -9.29 -18.02 -19.30
CA ALA A 37 -10.70 -18.44 -19.16
C ALA A 37 -11.12 -19.60 -20.09
N THR A 38 -10.29 -20.64 -20.24
CA THR A 38 -10.59 -21.75 -21.18
C THR A 38 -11.58 -22.79 -20.62
N ASP A 39 -11.86 -22.79 -19.30
CA ASP A 39 -12.82 -23.70 -18.67
C ASP A 39 -14.05 -22.92 -18.14
N PRO A 40 -15.24 -23.06 -18.76
CA PRO A 40 -16.46 -22.38 -18.31
C PRO A 40 -16.96 -22.82 -16.92
N ARG A 41 -16.34 -23.84 -16.29
CA ARG A 41 -16.62 -24.28 -14.91
C ARG A 41 -15.60 -23.78 -13.87
N ALA A 42 -14.61 -22.99 -14.28
CA ALA A 42 -13.61 -22.46 -13.35
C ALA A 42 -14.23 -21.47 -12.35
N THR A 43 -13.88 -21.62 -11.07
CA THR A 43 -14.26 -20.64 -10.03
C THR A 43 -13.48 -19.35 -10.23
N SER A 44 -14.03 -18.21 -9.80
CA SER A 44 -13.33 -16.91 -9.84
C SER A 44 -11.93 -16.96 -9.20
N THR A 45 -11.78 -17.69 -8.10
CA THR A 45 -10.48 -17.92 -7.45
C THR A 45 -9.47 -18.70 -8.30
N ARG A 46 -9.94 -19.65 -9.12
CA ARG A 46 -9.09 -20.41 -10.05
C ARG A 46 -8.69 -19.54 -11.23
N VAL A 47 -9.62 -18.74 -11.74
CA VAL A 47 -9.34 -17.77 -12.81
C VAL A 47 -8.30 -16.74 -12.33
N ALA A 48 -8.45 -16.20 -11.12
CA ALA A 48 -7.47 -15.31 -10.51
C ALA A 48 -6.08 -15.95 -10.47
N LEU A 49 -5.98 -17.17 -9.94
CA LEU A 49 -4.71 -17.88 -9.84
C LEU A 49 -4.09 -18.18 -11.22
N GLN A 50 -4.88 -18.49 -12.24
CA GLN A 50 -4.38 -18.70 -13.60
C GLN A 50 -3.84 -17.42 -14.25
N VAL A 51 -4.54 -16.29 -14.06
CA VAL A 51 -4.07 -14.97 -14.50
C VAL A 51 -2.77 -14.61 -13.79
N PHE A 52 -2.70 -14.84 -12.47
CA PHE A 52 -1.49 -14.61 -11.69
C PHE A 52 -0.34 -15.52 -12.10
N ASP A 53 -0.58 -16.81 -12.35
CA ASP A 53 0.46 -17.74 -12.81
C ASP A 53 1.09 -17.29 -14.14
N MET A 54 0.28 -16.73 -15.04
CA MET A 54 0.78 -16.20 -16.32
C MET A 54 1.48 -14.85 -16.17
N ASN A 55 0.94 -13.95 -15.34
CA ASN A 55 1.44 -12.58 -15.20
C ASN A 55 2.66 -12.52 -14.29
N TYR A 56 2.52 -13.05 -13.08
CA TYR A 56 3.54 -13.00 -12.05
C TYR A 56 4.63 -14.05 -12.27
N GLY A 57 4.34 -15.14 -13.00
CA GLY A 57 5.36 -16.07 -13.46
C GLY A 57 6.39 -15.41 -14.40
N GLU A 58 5.92 -14.51 -15.26
CA GLU A 58 6.80 -13.71 -16.14
C GLU A 58 7.50 -12.59 -15.36
N GLN A 59 6.76 -11.83 -14.55
CA GLN A 59 7.28 -10.68 -13.80
C GLN A 59 8.35 -11.07 -12.76
N PHE A 60 8.11 -12.13 -11.97
CA PHE A 60 8.98 -12.50 -10.84
C PHE A 60 9.86 -13.71 -11.12
N GLY A 61 9.70 -14.37 -12.27
CA GLY A 61 10.51 -15.52 -12.67
C GLY A 61 10.63 -16.59 -11.58
N SER A 62 11.85 -16.85 -11.12
CA SER A 62 12.14 -17.86 -10.09
C SER A 62 11.60 -17.53 -8.69
N LEU A 63 11.22 -16.29 -8.42
CA LEU A 63 10.62 -15.89 -7.15
C LEU A 63 9.12 -16.24 -7.08
N TRP A 64 8.45 -16.34 -8.24
CA TRP A 64 6.99 -16.56 -8.31
C TRP A 64 6.51 -17.77 -7.50
N PRO A 65 7.13 -18.97 -7.56
CA PRO A 65 6.67 -20.11 -6.79
C PRO A 65 6.59 -19.85 -5.27
N SER A 66 7.54 -19.07 -4.71
CA SER A 66 7.57 -18.71 -3.29
C SER A 66 6.46 -17.71 -2.93
N ILE A 67 6.23 -16.72 -3.79
CA ILE A 67 5.15 -15.73 -3.63
C ILE A 67 3.79 -16.44 -3.73
N ARG A 68 3.63 -17.28 -4.75
CA ARG A 68 2.40 -18.03 -5.04
C ARG A 68 1.98 -18.92 -3.88
N ILE A 69 2.90 -19.72 -3.31
CA ILE A 69 2.55 -20.57 -2.18
C ILE A 69 2.18 -19.74 -0.94
N SER A 70 2.81 -18.57 -0.76
CA SER A 70 2.53 -17.65 0.33
C SER A 70 1.16 -16.98 0.20
N LEU A 71 0.75 -16.59 -1.01
CA LEU A 71 -0.61 -16.09 -1.32
C LEU A 71 -1.70 -17.11 -0.96
N LEU A 72 -1.44 -18.39 -1.26
CA LEU A 72 -2.37 -19.50 -1.01
C LEU A 72 -2.30 -20.04 0.42
N SER A 73 -1.32 -19.57 1.20
CA SER A 73 -1.13 -19.94 2.60
C SER A 73 -1.75 -18.92 3.53
N MET A 74 -1.90 -19.33 4.78
CA MET A 74 -2.40 -18.50 5.86
C MET A 74 -1.57 -17.22 6.02
N GLN A 75 -2.23 -16.07 5.93
CA GLN A 75 -1.62 -14.76 6.15
C GLN A 75 -1.20 -14.57 7.61
N LYS A 76 -0.09 -13.86 7.81
CA LYS A 76 0.36 -13.42 9.12
C LYS A 76 -0.25 -12.05 9.44
N TYR A 77 -0.58 -11.81 10.70
CA TYR A 77 -1.25 -10.59 11.14
C TYR A 77 -0.38 -9.81 12.12
N GLY A 78 -0.54 -8.49 12.14
CA GLY A 78 -0.08 -7.61 13.21
C GLY A 78 -1.23 -7.23 14.14
N ALA A 79 -0.88 -6.90 15.38
CA ALA A 79 -1.77 -6.29 16.36
C ALA A 79 -1.41 -4.81 16.50
N LEU A 80 -2.18 -3.95 15.84
CA LEU A 80 -2.06 -2.49 15.96
C LEU A 80 -2.67 -2.05 17.29
N VAL A 81 -1.85 -1.54 18.21
CA VAL A 81 -2.28 -1.14 19.54
C VAL A 81 -3.20 0.07 19.45
N ASN A 82 -4.31 0.01 20.18
CA ASN A 82 -5.21 1.14 20.31
C ASN A 82 -4.70 2.10 21.40
N ASN A 83 -4.14 3.23 20.99
CA ASN A 83 -3.61 4.24 21.91
C ASN A 83 -4.65 4.89 22.83
N PHE A 84 -5.95 4.68 22.59
CA PHE A 84 -7.02 5.17 23.47
C PHE A 84 -7.42 4.18 24.57
N SER A 85 -6.93 2.94 24.50
CA SER A 85 -7.21 1.88 25.49
C SER A 85 -6.17 1.86 26.62
N ASP A 86 -6.22 0.85 27.50
CA ASP A 86 -5.15 0.58 28.47
C ASP A 86 -3.88 0.05 27.74
N VAL A 87 -3.10 0.99 27.21
CA VAL A 87 -1.93 0.71 26.36
C VAL A 87 -0.89 -0.14 27.09
N GLU A 88 -0.62 0.15 28.36
CA GLU A 88 0.37 -0.59 29.15
C GLU A 88 -0.04 -2.06 29.32
N GLN A 89 -1.30 -2.31 29.69
CA GLN A 89 -1.80 -3.67 29.82
C GLN A 89 -1.80 -4.42 28.48
N VAL A 90 -2.21 -3.75 27.41
CA VAL A 90 -2.23 -4.35 26.06
C VAL A 90 -0.82 -4.72 25.61
N ILE A 91 0.13 -3.79 25.73
CA ILE A 91 1.54 -4.02 25.37
C ILE A 91 2.11 -5.21 26.14
N GLN A 92 1.97 -5.22 27.47
CA GLN A 92 2.46 -6.32 28.29
C GLN A 92 1.87 -7.66 27.84
N SER A 93 0.57 -7.70 27.53
CA SER A 93 -0.09 -8.92 27.07
C SER A 93 0.40 -9.42 25.71
N LEU A 94 0.85 -8.53 24.82
CA LEU A 94 1.40 -8.87 23.51
C LEU A 94 2.85 -9.34 23.64
N GLU A 95 3.65 -8.68 24.49
CA GLU A 95 5.03 -9.06 24.80
C GLU A 95 5.12 -10.40 25.53
N ASP A 96 4.17 -10.71 26.42
CA ASP A 96 4.04 -12.02 27.08
C ASP A 96 3.82 -13.16 26.06
N LEU A 97 3.31 -12.85 24.86
CA LEU A 97 3.19 -13.79 23.74
C LEU A 97 4.46 -13.89 22.89
N SER A 98 5.55 -13.23 23.28
CA SER A 98 6.77 -13.08 22.48
C SER A 98 6.56 -12.35 21.14
N ALA A 99 5.50 -11.53 21.05
CA ALA A 99 5.35 -10.62 19.92
C ALA A 99 6.22 -9.37 20.12
N VAL A 100 6.63 -8.75 19.02
CA VAL A 100 7.56 -7.62 19.01
C VAL A 100 6.96 -6.47 18.23
N ASP A 101 7.08 -5.25 18.74
CA ASP A 101 6.72 -4.04 18.01
C ASP A 101 7.71 -3.78 16.88
N PHE A 102 7.29 -4.05 15.64
CA PHE A 102 8.19 -3.91 14.50
C PHE A 102 8.53 -2.46 14.18
N VAL A 103 7.71 -1.50 14.64
CA VAL A 103 7.95 -0.06 14.44
C VAL A 103 9.04 0.42 15.40
N GLN A 104 9.07 -0.11 16.61
CA GLN A 104 10.15 0.16 17.56
C GLN A 104 11.46 -0.55 17.14
N GLU A 105 11.41 -1.79 16.67
CA GLU A 105 12.61 -2.50 16.21
C GLU A 105 13.29 -1.81 15.03
N SER A 106 12.54 -1.16 14.15
CA SER A 106 13.11 -0.45 13.01
C SER A 106 13.95 0.76 13.44
N GLN A 107 13.68 1.34 14.61
CA GLN A 107 14.47 2.44 15.18
C GLN A 107 15.86 1.99 15.64
N LYS A 108 15.97 0.77 16.19
CA LYS A 108 17.28 0.20 16.58
C LYS A 108 18.20 0.04 15.38
N VAL A 109 17.62 -0.28 14.22
CA VAL A 109 18.36 -0.34 12.94
C VAL A 109 18.90 1.04 12.55
N THR A 110 18.16 2.12 12.81
CA THR A 110 18.64 3.50 12.61
C THR A 110 19.85 3.81 13.48
N GLU A 111 19.79 3.49 14.78
CA GLU A 111 20.90 3.73 15.73
C GLU A 111 22.16 2.94 15.34
N GLU A 112 22.01 1.69 14.89
CA GLU A 112 23.13 0.88 14.39
C GLU A 112 23.72 1.47 13.09
N LEU A 113 22.88 1.94 12.16
CA LEU A 113 23.33 2.57 10.93
C LEU A 113 24.07 3.88 11.20
N ASP A 114 23.56 4.75 12.06
CA ASP A 114 24.20 6.04 12.40
C ASP A 114 25.55 5.82 13.12
N SER A 115 25.63 4.83 14.02
CA SER A 115 26.89 4.48 14.70
C SER A 115 27.98 3.97 13.75
N SER A 116 27.59 3.37 12.61
CA SER A 116 28.53 2.89 11.59
C SER A 116 29.07 3.98 10.67
N VAL A 117 28.41 5.15 10.63
CA VAL A 117 28.85 6.30 9.83
C VAL A 117 29.91 7.13 10.57
N GLU A 118 29.88 7.18 11.91
CA GLU A 118 30.86 7.93 12.70
C GLU A 118 32.28 7.32 12.69
N GLU A 119 32.45 6.04 12.33
CA GLU A 119 33.78 5.39 12.25
C GLU A 119 34.56 5.66 10.95
N TYR A 120 33.94 6.25 9.91
CA TYR A 120 34.57 6.43 8.59
C TYR A 120 34.92 7.88 8.20
N ASP A 121 34.58 8.88 9.03
CA ASP A 121 34.73 10.30 8.67
C ASP A 121 36.08 10.92 9.10
N SER A 122 37.17 10.18 8.98
CA SER A 122 38.54 10.65 9.29
C SER A 122 39.41 10.90 8.06
N VAL A 123 38.85 11.35 6.93
CA VAL A 123 39.64 11.81 5.77
C VAL A 123 39.11 13.17 5.26
N PRO A 124 39.89 14.26 5.31
CA PRO A 124 39.43 15.56 4.83
C PRO A 124 39.55 15.61 3.30
N THR A 125 38.45 15.86 2.59
CA THR A 125 38.53 16.33 1.20
C THR A 125 37.49 17.39 0.92
N SER A 126 37.97 18.50 0.37
CA SER A 126 37.30 19.78 0.15
C SER A 126 36.30 19.76 -1.01
N SER A 127 35.01 20.02 -0.71
CA SER A 127 33.95 20.74 -1.48
C SER A 127 33.65 20.33 -2.94
N PRO A 128 32.37 20.25 -3.39
CA PRO A 128 31.37 21.33 -3.26
C PRO A 128 30.05 20.95 -2.54
N GLN A 129 29.60 21.86 -1.69
CA GLN A 129 28.59 21.72 -0.62
C GLN A 129 27.11 21.69 -1.05
N ILE A 130 26.76 21.35 -2.30
CA ILE A 130 25.35 21.42 -2.77
C ILE A 130 24.67 20.03 -2.85
N GLN A 131 25.42 18.96 -3.07
CA GLN A 131 24.87 17.59 -3.09
C GLN A 131 24.76 16.96 -1.68
N THR A 132 25.53 17.46 -0.72
CA THR A 132 25.59 16.94 0.65
C THR A 132 24.45 17.46 1.53
N GLU A 133 23.83 18.58 1.20
CA GLU A 133 22.68 19.12 1.96
C GLU A 133 21.37 18.42 1.59
N LEU A 134 21.17 18.04 0.32
CA LEU A 134 19.97 17.36 -0.16
C LEU A 134 19.85 15.90 0.36
N SER A 135 20.99 15.20 0.42
CA SER A 135 21.08 13.83 0.96
C SER A 135 20.84 13.82 2.47
N LYS A 136 21.40 14.80 3.21
CA LYS A 136 21.14 14.97 4.64
C LYS A 136 19.69 15.30 4.98
N THR A 137 18.97 16.03 4.12
CA THR A 137 17.55 16.33 4.37
C THR A 137 16.64 15.13 4.11
N GLN A 138 16.99 14.24 3.18
CA GLN A 138 16.23 13.00 2.92
C GLN A 138 16.41 11.96 4.05
N GLU A 139 17.61 11.82 4.60
CA GLU A 139 17.85 10.97 5.78
C GLU A 139 17.13 11.52 7.02
N GLN A 140 17.06 12.85 7.17
CA GLN A 140 16.33 13.49 8.27
C GLN A 140 14.82 13.27 8.23
N HIS A 141 14.22 13.07 7.04
CA HIS A 141 12.77 12.88 6.91
C HIS A 141 12.27 11.57 7.53
N PHE A 142 13.09 10.51 7.48
CA PHE A 142 12.79 9.20 8.08
C PHE A 142 13.43 8.99 9.45
N LEU A 143 14.28 9.92 9.93
CA LEU A 143 14.84 9.88 11.28
C LEU A 143 13.75 9.98 12.37
N TYR A 144 12.57 10.52 12.02
CA TYR A 144 11.45 10.73 12.94
C TYR A 144 10.16 10.09 12.41
N ILE A 145 10.18 8.77 12.19
CA ILE A 145 8.93 8.02 12.00
C ILE A 145 8.06 8.21 13.25
N ASN A 146 6.81 8.61 13.05
CA ASN A 146 5.86 8.92 14.12
C ASN A 146 5.81 7.83 15.21
N HIS A 147 6.28 8.19 16.41
CA HIS A 147 6.48 7.29 17.55
C HIS A 147 5.19 6.79 18.22
N ASN A 148 4.02 7.23 17.75
CA ASN A 148 2.75 6.86 18.37
C ASN A 148 2.16 5.56 17.79
N ILE A 149 2.61 5.10 16.62
CA ILE A 149 2.09 3.85 16.03
C ILE A 149 2.88 2.67 16.60
N LYS A 150 2.19 1.78 17.31
CA LYS A 150 2.76 0.53 17.85
C LYS A 150 2.06 -0.66 17.22
N CYS A 151 2.82 -1.54 16.58
CA CYS A 151 2.22 -2.69 15.90
C CYS A 151 3.05 -3.96 16.14
N TYR A 152 2.44 -4.90 16.87
CA TYR A 152 3.12 -6.10 17.31
C TYR A 152 2.96 -7.23 16.29
N THR A 153 4.05 -7.94 16.01
CA THR A 153 4.06 -9.14 15.16
C THR A 153 4.87 -10.25 15.82
N PHE A 154 4.52 -11.51 15.57
CA PHE A 154 5.40 -12.61 15.94
C PHE A 154 6.67 -12.61 15.07
N PRO A 155 7.84 -13.04 15.57
CA PRO A 155 9.09 -13.08 14.79
C PRO A 155 8.99 -13.87 13.49
N LYS A 156 9.88 -13.60 12.51
CA LYS A 156 9.91 -14.33 11.23
C LYS A 156 9.98 -15.85 11.45
N GLY A 157 9.15 -16.60 10.73
CA GLY A 157 9.01 -18.05 10.84
C GLY A 157 8.01 -18.52 11.91
N ASP A 158 7.63 -17.67 12.86
CA ASP A 158 6.56 -17.96 13.81
C ASP A 158 5.19 -17.73 13.15
N ILE A 159 4.32 -18.74 13.23
CA ILE A 159 2.97 -18.79 12.65
C ILE A 159 1.86 -18.62 13.71
N SER A 160 2.23 -18.24 14.93
CA SER A 160 1.32 -17.94 16.02
C SER A 160 0.34 -16.83 15.64
N ARG A 161 -0.82 -16.84 16.30
CA ARG A 161 -1.93 -15.94 16.01
C ARG A 161 -2.35 -15.21 17.26
N PHE A 162 -2.57 -13.90 17.10
CA PHE A 162 -3.24 -13.11 18.11
C PHE A 162 -4.69 -13.57 18.28
N ARG A 163 -5.19 -13.48 19.50
CA ARG A 163 -6.61 -13.65 19.77
C ARG A 163 -7.36 -12.42 19.29
N GLN A 164 -8.67 -12.52 19.13
CA GLN A 164 -9.48 -11.32 18.92
C GLN A 164 -9.37 -10.41 20.15
N ALA A 165 -9.20 -9.12 19.91
CA ALA A 165 -9.21 -8.12 20.97
C ALA A 165 -10.53 -8.16 21.73
N ARG A 166 -10.46 -7.81 23.01
CA ARG A 166 -11.63 -7.71 23.88
C ARG A 166 -11.84 -6.26 24.30
N PRO A 167 -13.10 -5.82 24.46
CA PRO A 167 -13.36 -4.50 24.99
C PRO A 167 -12.80 -4.36 26.41
N ASP A 168 -12.22 -3.22 26.70
CA ASP A 168 -11.76 -2.83 28.04
C ASP A 168 -12.94 -2.32 28.91
N ILE A 169 -12.62 -1.71 30.05
CA ILE A 169 -13.60 -1.18 31.01
C ILE A 169 -14.45 -0.04 30.41
N ILE A 170 -13.89 0.74 29.48
CA ILE A 170 -14.60 1.83 28.79
C ILE A 170 -15.28 1.36 27.50
N GLY A 171 -15.14 0.08 27.15
CA GLY A 171 -15.87 -0.59 26.08
C GLY A 171 -15.20 -0.49 24.70
N ILE A 172 -13.92 -0.10 24.64
CA ILE A 172 -13.16 -0.06 23.38
C ILE A 172 -12.16 -1.21 23.31
N LEU A 173 -11.82 -1.63 22.09
CA LEU A 173 -10.93 -2.76 21.83
C LEU A 173 -9.45 -2.35 21.96
N GLY A 174 -8.65 -3.18 22.64
CA GLY A 174 -7.24 -2.87 22.92
C GLY A 174 -6.28 -2.86 21.73
N TYR A 175 -6.59 -3.60 20.66
CA TYR A 175 -5.79 -3.63 19.43
C TYR A 175 -6.60 -4.09 18.22
N TYR A 176 -6.21 -3.66 17.02
CA TYR A 176 -6.81 -4.05 15.76
C TYR A 176 -5.94 -5.07 15.03
N LEU A 177 -6.54 -6.18 14.59
CA LEU A 177 -5.83 -7.18 13.80
C LEU A 177 -5.93 -6.87 12.32
N LEU A 178 -4.77 -6.78 11.67
CA LEU A 178 -4.65 -6.48 10.24
C LEU A 178 -3.40 -7.10 9.64
N ASP A 179 -3.25 -7.01 8.32
CA ASP A 179 -1.97 -7.26 7.68
C ASP A 179 -0.97 -6.18 8.13
N ALA A 180 0.11 -6.56 8.79
CA ALA A 180 1.08 -5.59 9.30
C ALA A 180 1.71 -4.74 8.19
N ALA A 181 1.78 -5.25 6.96
CA ALA A 181 2.30 -4.49 5.82
C ALA A 181 1.40 -3.29 5.46
N SER A 182 0.10 -3.32 5.80
CA SER A 182 -0.83 -2.20 5.57
C SER A 182 -0.52 -0.97 6.44
N ILE A 183 0.36 -1.10 7.44
CA ILE A 183 0.83 0.04 8.25
C ILE A 183 1.96 0.80 7.54
N LEU A 184 2.70 0.17 6.62
CA LEU A 184 3.86 0.78 5.97
C LEU A 184 3.52 2.04 5.13
N PRO A 185 2.43 2.07 4.31
CA PRO A 185 2.05 3.29 3.60
C PRO A 185 1.72 4.45 4.55
N VAL A 186 1.11 4.15 5.70
CA VAL A 186 0.77 5.13 6.74
C VAL A 186 2.02 5.68 7.42
N LEU A 187 3.00 4.81 7.71
CA LEU A 187 4.29 5.22 8.26
C LEU A 187 5.11 6.04 7.25
N ALA A 188 5.09 5.66 5.97
CA ALA A 188 5.78 6.37 4.89
C ALA A 188 5.21 7.78 4.66
N LEU A 189 3.89 7.97 4.83
CA LEU A 189 3.24 9.28 4.75
C LEU A 189 3.67 10.24 5.89
N ASN A 190 4.21 9.68 6.99
CA ASN A 190 4.81 10.39 8.10
C ASN A 190 3.99 11.59 8.61
N VAL A 191 2.74 11.35 8.98
CA VAL A 191 1.81 12.38 9.48
C VAL A 191 2.33 13.01 10.77
N GLN A 192 2.37 14.34 10.80
CA GLN A 192 2.81 15.15 11.94
C GLN A 192 1.64 15.88 12.62
N PRO A 193 1.75 16.23 13.91
CA PRO A 193 0.76 17.05 14.59
C PRO A 193 0.47 18.35 13.84
N GLY A 194 -0.82 18.64 13.62
CA GLY A 194 -1.28 19.83 12.89
C GLY A 194 -1.44 19.64 11.38
N ASN A 195 -1.05 18.50 10.80
CA ASN A 195 -1.37 18.19 9.40
C ASN A 195 -2.87 17.97 9.20
N ILE A 196 -3.41 18.46 8.09
CA ILE A 196 -4.74 18.15 7.60
C ILE A 196 -4.62 16.95 6.65
N VAL A 197 -5.28 15.83 7.00
CA VAL A 197 -5.07 14.54 6.32
C VAL A 197 -6.34 14.05 5.61
N LEU A 198 -6.16 13.54 4.40
CA LEU A 198 -7.18 12.88 3.59
C LEU A 198 -6.82 11.41 3.37
N ASP A 199 -7.78 10.51 3.52
CA ASP A 199 -7.73 9.17 2.94
C ASP A 199 -8.86 9.10 1.92
N LEU A 200 -8.44 9.11 0.66
CA LEU A 200 -9.33 9.30 -0.48
C LEU A 200 -10.21 8.07 -0.75
N CYS A 201 -9.73 6.90 -0.33
CA CYS A 201 -10.33 5.59 -0.56
C CYS A 201 -10.50 4.80 0.76
N ALA A 202 -10.76 5.54 1.83
CA ALA A 202 -10.57 5.08 3.18
C ALA A 202 -11.47 3.95 3.67
N ALA A 203 -10.88 3.21 4.61
CA ALA A 203 -11.58 2.88 5.84
C ALA A 203 -10.80 3.34 7.11
N PRO A 204 -11.39 3.50 8.31
CA PRO A 204 -11.62 4.76 9.02
C PRO A 204 -10.44 5.38 9.82
N GLY A 205 -10.47 6.70 10.08
CA GLY A 205 -9.59 7.40 11.07
C GLY A 205 -9.87 8.91 11.26
N GLU A 206 -9.15 9.59 12.18
CA GLU A 206 -9.18 11.06 12.47
C GLU A 206 -8.64 11.87 11.29
N LEU A 207 -9.52 12.01 10.30
CA LEU A 207 -9.15 12.09 8.91
C LEU A 207 -10.43 12.37 8.13
N THR A 208 -10.34 12.97 6.94
CA THR A 208 -11.46 12.79 6.01
C THR A 208 -11.33 11.41 5.38
N ALA A 209 -12.23 10.50 5.77
CA ALA A 209 -12.24 9.12 5.30
C ALA A 209 -13.38 8.94 4.28
N ASN A 210 -13.04 8.62 3.02
CA ASN A 210 -14.00 8.53 1.92
C ASN A 210 -14.01 7.15 1.25
N ASP A 211 -15.17 6.48 1.20
CA ASP A 211 -15.34 5.25 0.40
C ASP A 211 -16.61 5.35 -0.46
N LEU A 212 -16.49 4.98 -1.74
CA LEU A 212 -17.62 4.92 -2.67
C LEU A 212 -18.72 3.95 -2.20
N SER A 213 -18.34 2.91 -1.45
CA SER A 213 -19.25 1.88 -0.94
C SER A 213 -19.87 2.27 0.40
N VAL A 214 -21.18 2.52 0.39
CA VAL A 214 -21.96 2.79 1.61
C VAL A 214 -21.84 1.66 2.64
N SER A 215 -21.81 0.40 2.22
CA SER A 215 -21.68 -0.72 3.15
C SER A 215 -20.32 -0.74 3.83
N ARG A 216 -19.25 -0.36 3.12
CA ARG A 216 -17.93 -0.15 3.71
C ARG A 216 -17.96 1.03 4.67
N THR A 217 -18.54 2.17 4.31
CA THR A 217 -18.67 3.32 5.25
C THR A 217 -19.56 3.04 6.46
N VAL A 218 -20.43 2.02 6.43
CA VAL A 218 -21.13 1.55 7.65
C VAL A 218 -20.21 0.69 8.52
N ARG A 219 -19.50 -0.29 7.93
CA ARG A 219 -18.51 -1.11 8.64
C ARG A 219 -17.45 -0.24 9.31
N LEU A 220 -17.01 0.77 8.57
CA LEU A 220 -16.14 1.85 8.98
C LEU A 220 -16.55 2.52 10.29
N ARG A 221 -17.77 3.04 10.35
CA ARG A 221 -18.31 3.70 11.54
C ARG A 221 -18.41 2.72 12.71
N ASN A 222 -18.69 1.44 12.46
CA ASN A 222 -18.72 0.43 13.51
C ASN A 222 -17.32 0.13 14.06
N VAL A 223 -16.30 0.07 13.20
CA VAL A 223 -14.90 -0.04 13.65
C VAL A 223 -14.54 1.19 14.49
N LEU A 224 -14.77 2.41 14.01
CA LEU A 224 -14.51 3.64 14.79
C LEU A 224 -15.15 3.62 16.16
N ARG A 225 -16.42 3.22 16.25
CA ARG A 225 -17.13 3.11 17.53
C ARG A 225 -16.53 2.08 18.48
N SER A 226 -15.84 1.08 17.94
CA SER A 226 -15.24 0.00 18.73
C SER A 226 -13.81 0.33 19.20
N TYR A 227 -13.16 1.32 18.61
CA TYR A 227 -11.76 1.68 18.91
C TYR A 227 -11.59 3.11 19.44
N LEU A 228 -12.46 4.06 19.07
CA LEU A 228 -12.33 5.45 19.48
C LEU A 228 -13.29 5.82 20.62
N PRO A 229 -12.84 6.60 21.61
CA PRO A 229 -13.72 7.30 22.54
C PRO A 229 -14.72 8.22 21.82
N LYS A 230 -15.89 8.46 22.41
CA LYS A 230 -16.97 9.22 21.77
C LYS A 230 -16.59 10.66 21.43
N GLU A 231 -15.67 11.24 22.19
CA GLU A 231 -15.17 12.60 22.04
C GLU A 231 -14.38 12.74 20.74
N ILE A 232 -13.55 11.74 20.43
CA ILE A 232 -12.72 11.68 19.21
C ILE A 232 -13.56 11.25 17.99
N GLN A 233 -14.62 10.47 18.18
CA GLN A 233 -15.48 10.07 17.06
C GLN A 233 -16.07 11.29 16.30
N ASN A 234 -16.23 12.44 16.96
CA ASN A 234 -16.81 13.64 16.36
C ASN A 234 -15.80 14.48 15.55
N THR A 235 -14.48 14.25 15.70
CA THR A 235 -13.45 14.94 14.92
C THR A 235 -13.22 14.27 13.56
N VAL A 236 -13.67 13.03 13.41
CA VAL A 236 -13.56 12.21 12.19
C VAL A 236 -14.69 12.55 11.21
N ARG A 237 -14.37 12.99 9.98
CA ARG A 237 -15.35 13.20 8.91
C ARG A 237 -15.40 12.00 7.97
N VAL A 238 -16.48 11.22 8.03
CA VAL A 238 -16.72 10.09 7.13
C VAL A 238 -17.67 10.46 5.99
N THR A 239 -17.20 10.37 4.74
CA THR A 239 -17.98 10.65 3.53
C THR A 239 -18.14 9.41 2.64
N SER A 240 -19.08 9.47 1.70
CA SER A 240 -19.28 8.42 0.70
C SER A 240 -19.48 9.06 -0.68
N SER A 241 -18.41 9.67 -1.17
CA SER A 241 -18.35 10.37 -2.44
C SER A 241 -17.39 9.66 -3.40
N ASP A 242 -17.54 9.91 -4.69
CA ASP A 242 -16.57 9.44 -5.69
C ASP A 242 -15.26 10.24 -5.56
N GLY A 243 -14.19 9.57 -5.12
CA GLY A 243 -12.88 10.18 -4.89
C GLY A 243 -12.28 10.84 -6.13
N ARG A 244 -12.69 10.41 -7.34
CA ARG A 244 -12.23 11.03 -8.59
C ARG A 244 -12.65 12.50 -8.72
N ASN A 245 -13.74 12.87 -8.06
CA ASN A 245 -14.29 14.22 -8.11
C ASN A 245 -13.88 15.08 -6.91
N TRP A 246 -13.00 14.58 -6.02
CA TRP A 246 -12.68 15.23 -4.75
C TRP A 246 -12.11 16.63 -4.92
N CYS A 247 -11.27 16.83 -5.93
CA CYS A 247 -10.68 18.14 -6.25
C CYS A 247 -11.75 19.22 -6.51
N HIS A 248 -12.93 18.88 -7.06
CA HIS A 248 -13.98 19.88 -7.27
C HIS A 248 -14.51 20.49 -5.97
N ALA A 249 -14.42 19.76 -4.86
CA ALA A 249 -14.85 20.22 -3.55
C ALA A 249 -13.70 20.84 -2.74
N GLU A 250 -12.53 20.19 -2.72
CA GLU A 250 -11.44 20.52 -1.78
C GLU A 250 -10.06 20.39 -2.44
N THR A 251 -9.82 21.14 -3.52
CA THR A 251 -8.48 21.29 -4.15
C THR A 251 -7.50 21.96 -3.19
N GLY A 252 -6.23 21.53 -3.18
CA GLY A 252 -5.15 22.23 -2.49
C GLY A 252 -5.36 22.41 -0.98
N THR A 253 -6.03 21.47 -0.34
CA THR A 253 -6.50 21.58 1.06
C THR A 253 -5.68 20.75 2.04
N TYR A 254 -5.15 19.63 1.61
CA TYR A 254 -4.56 18.62 2.49
C TYR A 254 -3.05 18.68 2.52
N ASP A 255 -2.45 18.52 3.69
CA ASP A 255 -1.00 18.45 3.86
C ASP A 255 -0.49 17.03 3.55
N LYS A 256 -1.29 16.01 3.86
CA LYS A 256 -0.99 14.60 3.64
C LYS A 256 -2.19 13.89 3.03
N VAL A 257 -1.98 13.10 1.99
CA VAL A 257 -3.05 12.34 1.31
C VAL A 257 -2.67 10.87 1.17
N LEU A 258 -3.50 9.97 1.67
CA LEU A 258 -3.41 8.54 1.41
C LEU A 258 -4.37 8.18 0.26
N VAL A 259 -3.87 7.47 -0.73
CA VAL A 259 -4.63 6.98 -1.88
C VAL A 259 -4.49 5.44 -1.95
N ASP A 260 -5.14 4.74 -1.02
CA ASP A 260 -5.24 3.28 -1.00
C ASP A 260 -6.33 2.78 -1.97
N VAL A 261 -5.95 2.55 -3.22
CA VAL A 261 -6.92 2.40 -4.31
C VAL A 261 -7.60 1.03 -4.35
N PRO A 262 -8.85 0.94 -4.85
CA PRO A 262 -9.41 -0.34 -5.25
C PRO A 262 -8.52 -0.99 -6.32
N CYS A 263 -8.15 -2.25 -6.10
CA CYS A 263 -7.30 -3.03 -6.98
C CYS A 263 -7.78 -4.48 -7.09
N THR A 264 -7.01 -5.32 -7.77
CA THR A 264 -7.33 -6.76 -7.89
C THR A 264 -7.32 -7.53 -6.57
N ASN A 265 -6.70 -6.98 -5.51
CA ASN A 265 -6.69 -7.54 -4.15
C ASN A 265 -6.25 -9.01 -4.14
N ASP A 266 -5.02 -9.27 -4.60
CA ASP A 266 -4.62 -10.56 -5.15
C ASP A 266 -4.78 -11.72 -4.18
N ARG A 267 -4.37 -11.54 -2.92
CA ARG A 267 -4.53 -12.55 -1.86
C ARG A 267 -6.00 -12.89 -1.66
N LYS A 268 -6.86 -11.87 -1.53
CA LYS A 268 -8.30 -12.09 -1.37
C LYS A 268 -8.89 -12.77 -2.59
N SER A 269 -8.46 -12.38 -3.79
CA SER A 269 -8.97 -12.92 -5.04
C SER A 269 -8.63 -14.40 -5.28
N VAL A 270 -7.56 -14.95 -4.71
CA VAL A 270 -7.29 -16.39 -4.78
C VAL A 270 -7.94 -17.21 -3.66
N LEU A 271 -8.35 -16.57 -2.55
CA LEU A 271 -8.92 -17.25 -1.38
C LEU A 271 -10.45 -17.15 -1.30
N GLU A 272 -11.04 -16.03 -1.69
CA GLU A 272 -12.46 -15.73 -1.51
C GLU A 272 -13.22 -15.74 -2.84
N LYS A 273 -14.40 -16.37 -2.86
CA LYS A 273 -15.26 -16.41 -4.05
C LYS A 273 -16.26 -15.26 -4.09
N ASP A 274 -16.67 -14.76 -2.92
CA ASP A 274 -17.72 -13.76 -2.81
C ASP A 274 -17.25 -12.40 -3.31
N ASN A 275 -18.09 -11.76 -4.14
CA ASN A 275 -17.80 -10.49 -4.82
C ASN A 275 -16.38 -10.40 -5.41
N ASN A 276 -15.88 -11.49 -6.00
CA ASN A 276 -14.52 -11.55 -6.54
C ASN A 276 -14.43 -10.84 -7.91
N ILE A 277 -13.41 -9.99 -8.08
CA ILE A 277 -13.19 -9.18 -9.31
C ILE A 277 -12.83 -10.04 -10.54
N PHE A 278 -12.38 -11.28 -10.35
CA PHE A 278 -12.13 -12.25 -11.42
C PHE A 278 -13.38 -13.05 -11.82
N THR A 279 -14.55 -12.68 -11.32
CA THR A 279 -15.82 -13.20 -11.83
C THR A 279 -16.04 -12.70 -13.25
N TYR A 280 -16.49 -13.57 -14.17
CA TYR A 280 -16.65 -13.26 -15.59
C TYR A 280 -17.46 -11.96 -15.84
N SER A 281 -18.54 -11.74 -15.09
CA SER A 281 -19.38 -10.53 -15.20
C SER A 281 -18.66 -9.24 -14.86
N ARG A 282 -17.53 -9.30 -14.14
CA ARG A 282 -16.72 -8.14 -13.72
C ARG A 282 -15.43 -7.98 -14.52
N LYS A 283 -15.28 -8.71 -15.65
CA LYS A 283 -14.10 -8.59 -16.53
C LYS A 283 -13.85 -7.14 -16.95
N GLY A 284 -14.89 -6.45 -17.44
CA GLY A 284 -14.78 -5.05 -17.86
C GLY A 284 -14.37 -4.12 -16.71
N GLU A 285 -14.95 -4.30 -15.53
CA GLU A 285 -14.56 -3.55 -14.33
C GLU A 285 -13.09 -3.78 -13.97
N ARG A 286 -12.64 -5.05 -14.00
CA ARG A 286 -11.25 -5.44 -13.71
C ARG A 286 -10.26 -4.78 -14.66
N GLN A 287 -10.58 -4.77 -15.96
CA GLN A 287 -9.71 -4.17 -16.98
C GLN A 287 -9.60 -2.65 -16.81
N MET A 288 -10.63 -1.99 -16.28
CA MET A 288 -10.64 -0.54 -16.03
C MET A 288 -9.94 -0.11 -14.73
N LEU A 289 -9.47 -1.06 -13.91
CA LEU A 289 -8.84 -0.73 -12.61
C LEU A 289 -7.64 0.22 -12.74
N PRO A 290 -6.64 -0.01 -13.62
CA PRO A 290 -5.52 0.93 -13.77
C PRO A 290 -5.96 2.36 -14.10
N MET A 291 -6.98 2.52 -14.94
CA MET A 291 -7.53 3.83 -15.29
C MET A 291 -8.24 4.49 -14.11
N LEU A 292 -9.02 3.74 -13.35
CA LEU A 292 -9.66 4.22 -12.12
C LEU A 292 -8.60 4.67 -11.10
N GLN A 293 -7.55 3.87 -10.91
CA GLN A 293 -6.45 4.15 -9.98
C GLN A 293 -5.69 5.41 -10.38
N LEU A 294 -5.40 5.58 -11.67
CA LEU A 294 -4.82 6.80 -12.23
C LEU A 294 -5.67 8.05 -11.93
N GLN A 295 -6.98 7.96 -12.16
CA GLN A 295 -7.91 9.07 -11.87
C GLN A 295 -7.95 9.42 -10.37
N LEU A 296 -7.92 8.40 -9.50
CA LEU A 296 -7.89 8.60 -8.05
C LEU A 296 -6.57 9.22 -7.59
N LEU A 297 -5.44 8.77 -8.12
CA LEU A 297 -4.13 9.33 -7.79
C LEU A 297 -4.01 10.79 -8.22
N ILE A 298 -4.45 11.12 -9.44
CA ILE A 298 -4.51 12.51 -9.92
C ILE A 298 -5.40 13.36 -8.98
N ALA A 299 -6.59 12.87 -8.62
CA ALA A 299 -7.48 13.57 -7.70
C ALA A 299 -6.84 13.77 -6.31
N GLY A 300 -6.11 12.77 -5.79
CA GLY A 300 -5.37 12.86 -4.53
C GLY A 300 -4.26 13.92 -4.57
N VAL A 301 -3.49 13.99 -5.65
CA VAL A 301 -2.46 15.03 -5.83
C VAL A 301 -3.09 16.41 -5.95
N LEU A 302 -4.21 16.57 -6.67
CA LEU A 302 -4.92 17.84 -6.77
C LEU A 302 -5.53 18.29 -5.43
N ALA A 303 -5.91 17.35 -4.56
CA ALA A 303 -6.41 17.64 -3.22
C ALA A 303 -5.29 18.08 -2.26
N ALA A 304 -4.03 17.68 -2.53
CA ALA A 304 -2.87 18.07 -1.75
C ALA A 304 -2.48 19.54 -2.01
N LYS A 305 -2.05 20.24 -0.96
CA LYS A 305 -1.43 21.57 -1.07
C LYS A 305 -0.12 21.48 -1.85
N PRO A 306 0.35 22.59 -2.47
CA PRO A 306 1.73 22.68 -2.92
C PRO A 306 2.70 22.38 -1.77
N GLY A 307 3.60 21.41 -1.98
CA GLY A 307 4.52 20.92 -0.95
C GLY A 307 3.91 19.89 0.03
N GLY A 308 2.63 19.55 -0.12
CA GLY A 308 2.02 18.41 0.56
C GLY A 308 2.49 17.08 -0.03
N GLU A 309 2.28 16.00 0.72
CA GLU A 309 2.73 14.65 0.35
C GLU A 309 1.56 13.72 0.09
N VAL A 310 1.77 12.79 -0.83
CA VAL A 310 0.77 11.78 -1.23
C VAL A 310 1.43 10.42 -1.22
N VAL A 311 0.81 9.45 -0.54
CA VAL A 311 1.17 8.03 -0.64
C VAL A 311 0.08 7.32 -1.44
N TYR A 312 0.47 6.77 -2.58
CA TYR A 312 -0.34 5.86 -3.36
C TYR A 312 -0.10 4.45 -2.84
N SER A 313 -1.12 3.62 -2.66
CA SER A 313 -0.88 2.22 -2.27
C SER A 313 -1.89 1.25 -2.86
N THR A 314 -1.46 0.01 -3.02
CA THR A 314 -2.31 -1.09 -3.50
C THR A 314 -2.01 -2.39 -2.75
N CYS A 315 -2.94 -3.35 -2.81
CA CYS A 315 -2.70 -4.73 -2.38
C CYS A 315 -2.62 -5.71 -3.57
N THR A 316 -1.91 -5.32 -4.63
CA THR A 316 -1.61 -6.15 -5.80
C THR A 316 -0.12 -6.17 -6.16
N LEU A 317 0.33 -7.28 -6.74
CA LEU A 317 1.67 -7.47 -7.30
C LEU A 317 1.82 -6.91 -8.72
N SER A 318 0.72 -6.49 -9.36
CA SER A 318 0.70 -6.11 -10.77
C SER A 318 1.36 -4.75 -11.03
N GLU A 319 2.46 -4.72 -11.80
CA GLU A 319 3.09 -3.45 -12.22
C GLU A 319 2.10 -2.51 -12.90
N LEU A 320 1.14 -3.07 -13.67
CA LEU A 320 0.10 -2.29 -14.38
C LEU A 320 -0.82 -1.49 -13.46
N GLN A 321 -0.95 -1.91 -12.20
CA GLN A 321 -1.71 -1.21 -11.16
C GLN A 321 -0.77 -0.48 -10.20
N ASN A 322 0.55 -0.62 -10.37
CA ASN A 322 1.56 -0.11 -9.46
C ASN A 322 2.40 0.96 -10.15
N GLU A 323 3.63 0.66 -10.55
CA GLU A 323 4.58 1.62 -11.11
C GLU A 323 4.00 2.35 -12.33
N TYR A 324 3.29 1.65 -13.23
CA TYR A 324 2.71 2.26 -14.43
C TYR A 324 1.64 3.33 -14.10
N VAL A 325 0.88 3.14 -13.02
CA VAL A 325 -0.12 4.14 -12.58
C VAL A 325 0.58 5.40 -12.08
N VAL A 326 1.64 5.23 -11.27
CA VAL A 326 2.41 6.36 -10.72
C VAL A 326 3.15 7.11 -11.83
N GLU A 327 3.87 6.40 -12.71
CA GLU A 327 4.58 6.97 -13.86
C GLU A 327 3.62 7.82 -14.72
N ARG A 328 2.44 7.26 -15.04
CA ARG A 328 1.45 7.96 -15.87
C ARG A 328 0.81 9.15 -15.16
N ALA A 329 0.55 9.05 -13.86
CA ALA A 329 -0.01 10.15 -13.08
C ALA A 329 0.93 11.36 -13.06
N VAL A 330 2.22 11.14 -12.80
CA VAL A 330 3.26 12.19 -12.79
C VAL A 330 3.32 12.90 -14.15
N GLU A 331 3.30 12.14 -15.24
CA GLU A 331 3.32 12.69 -16.59
C GLU A 331 2.08 13.55 -16.89
N LEU A 332 0.88 13.05 -16.59
CA LEU A 332 -0.37 13.76 -16.84
C LEU A 332 -0.53 15.00 -15.97
N LEU A 333 -0.11 14.96 -14.71
CA LEU A 333 -0.11 16.12 -13.80
C LEU A 333 0.77 17.25 -14.35
N ASN A 334 1.94 16.91 -14.91
CA ASN A 334 2.81 17.89 -15.54
C ASN A 334 2.20 18.46 -16.83
N ILE A 335 1.71 17.62 -17.73
CA ILE A 335 1.21 18.05 -19.05
C ILE A 335 -0.13 18.80 -18.94
N GLN A 336 -1.10 18.27 -18.19
CA GLN A 336 -2.47 18.79 -18.17
C GLN A 336 -2.70 19.87 -17.11
N TYR A 337 -1.99 19.78 -15.98
CA TYR A 337 -2.22 20.67 -14.84
C TYR A 337 -1.03 21.59 -14.55
N SER A 338 0.11 21.42 -15.24
CA SER A 338 1.35 22.16 -14.96
C SER A 338 1.82 21.98 -13.51
N ILE A 339 1.56 20.80 -12.93
CA ILE A 339 1.97 20.42 -11.57
C ILE A 339 3.17 19.48 -11.67
N SER A 340 4.29 19.89 -11.06
CA SER A 340 5.46 19.03 -10.93
C SER A 340 5.32 18.13 -9.70
N VAL A 341 5.43 16.83 -9.89
CA VAL A 341 5.41 15.83 -8.83
C VAL A 341 6.78 15.16 -8.74
N ARG A 342 7.34 15.12 -7.53
CA ARG A 342 8.59 14.41 -7.24
C ARG A 342 8.24 13.08 -6.55
N VAL A 343 8.69 11.97 -7.13
CA VAL A 343 8.64 10.67 -6.46
C VAL A 343 9.78 10.61 -5.44
N GLU A 344 9.45 10.26 -4.20
CA GLU A 344 10.45 10.15 -3.12
C GLU A 344 11.10 8.77 -3.11
N ASP A 345 12.39 8.73 -2.72
CA ASP A 345 13.12 7.47 -2.58
C ASP A 345 12.88 6.86 -1.20
N LEU A 346 12.24 5.69 -1.18
CA LEU A 346 11.92 4.93 0.02
C LEU A 346 12.97 3.85 0.34
N SER A 347 14.12 3.84 -0.32
CA SER A 347 15.18 2.85 -0.11
C SER A 347 15.70 2.81 1.34
N HIS A 348 15.72 3.96 2.04
CA HIS A 348 16.03 3.99 3.47
C HIS A 348 14.91 3.35 4.29
N PHE A 349 13.65 3.72 4.02
CA PHE A 349 12.48 3.14 4.66
C PHE A 349 12.44 1.61 4.51
N ARG A 350 12.72 1.07 3.32
CA ARG A 350 12.86 -0.38 3.11
C ARG A 350 13.89 -1.01 4.04
N ARG A 351 15.07 -0.40 4.19
CA ARG A 351 16.14 -0.92 5.06
C ARG A 351 15.71 -1.00 6.52
N LEU A 352 14.93 -0.04 7.00
CA LEU A 352 14.40 -0.03 8.36
C LEU A 352 13.47 -1.23 8.63
N PHE A 353 12.65 -1.61 7.64
CA PHE A 353 11.60 -2.62 7.82
C PHE A 353 11.91 -4.00 7.22
N GLN A 354 13.07 -4.18 6.57
CA GLN A 354 13.47 -5.45 5.93
C GLN A 354 13.62 -6.62 6.91
N ASN A 355 13.85 -6.35 8.19
CA ASN A 355 13.94 -7.39 9.23
C ASN A 355 12.59 -8.04 9.50
N THR A 356 11.49 -7.32 9.25
CA THR A 356 10.11 -7.79 9.50
C THR A 356 9.42 -8.25 8.22
N PHE A 357 9.57 -7.51 7.13
CA PHE A 357 8.89 -7.78 5.85
C PHE A 357 9.84 -8.36 4.80
N SER A 358 9.28 -8.83 3.68
CA SER A 358 10.05 -9.28 2.51
C SER A 358 9.78 -8.31 1.37
N PHE A 359 10.78 -7.50 1.00
CA PHE A 359 10.65 -6.51 -0.07
C PHE A 359 11.08 -7.09 -1.41
N TYR A 360 10.44 -6.64 -2.49
CA TYR A 360 10.95 -6.82 -3.85
C TYR A 360 12.00 -5.74 -4.13
N SER A 361 13.22 -6.16 -4.50
CA SER A 361 14.35 -5.22 -4.66
C SER A 361 14.37 -4.47 -5.99
N ASN A 362 13.55 -4.87 -6.97
CA ASN A 362 13.66 -4.41 -8.35
C ASN A 362 12.48 -3.51 -8.77
N CYS A 363 11.79 -2.90 -7.82
CA CYS A 363 10.79 -1.87 -8.14
C CYS A 363 11.47 -0.69 -8.83
N ARG A 364 10.83 -0.15 -9.87
CA ARG A 364 11.31 1.08 -10.54
C ARG A 364 10.98 2.33 -9.72
N LEU A 365 9.81 2.31 -9.08
CA LEU A 365 9.29 3.37 -8.22
C LEU A 365 8.55 2.70 -7.05
N GLY A 366 8.55 3.37 -5.89
CA GLY A 366 7.90 2.86 -4.68
C GLY A 366 8.56 1.60 -4.13
N GLU A 367 7.87 0.96 -3.19
CA GLU A 367 8.32 -0.26 -2.52
C GLU A 367 7.20 -1.32 -2.54
N LEU A 368 7.57 -2.57 -2.81
CA LEU A 368 6.62 -3.70 -2.87
C LEU A 368 6.95 -4.76 -1.83
N ILE A 369 6.00 -5.02 -0.93
CA ILE A 369 6.04 -6.15 0.01
C ILE A 369 5.54 -7.40 -0.70
N LEU A 370 6.41 -8.41 -0.75
CA LEU A 370 6.10 -9.72 -1.28
C LEU A 370 5.62 -10.67 -0.17
N PRO A 371 4.53 -11.42 -0.43
CA PRO A 371 4.18 -12.59 0.36
C PRO A 371 5.34 -13.59 0.44
N HIS A 372 5.75 -13.94 1.66
CA HIS A 372 6.76 -14.96 1.91
C HIS A 372 6.39 -15.83 3.10
N LEU A 373 6.63 -17.15 3.05
CA LEU A 373 6.13 -18.08 4.09
C LEU A 373 6.62 -17.74 5.51
N THR A 374 7.84 -17.21 5.66
CA THR A 374 8.38 -16.81 6.97
C THR A 374 7.83 -15.46 7.47
N ALA A 375 7.28 -14.65 6.58
CA ALA A 375 6.79 -13.30 6.85
C ALA A 375 5.59 -13.02 5.92
N ASN A 376 4.51 -13.79 6.08
CA ASN A 376 3.43 -13.88 5.09
C ASN A 376 2.44 -12.70 5.19
N PHE A 377 2.99 -11.50 5.05
CA PHE A 377 2.31 -10.22 4.92
C PHE A 377 2.14 -9.87 3.44
N GLY A 378 1.39 -8.81 3.14
CA GLY A 378 1.16 -8.33 1.79
C GLY A 378 0.35 -9.28 0.90
N PRO A 379 0.31 -9.01 -0.42
CA PRO A 379 1.09 -7.99 -1.12
C PRO A 379 0.64 -6.58 -0.78
N ILE A 380 1.60 -5.64 -0.65
CA ILE A 380 1.34 -4.20 -0.48
C ILE A 380 2.39 -3.43 -1.28
N MET A 381 1.96 -2.55 -2.18
CA MET A 381 2.82 -1.56 -2.86
C MET A 381 2.53 -0.18 -2.26
N PHE A 382 3.55 0.66 -2.07
CA PHE A 382 3.39 2.07 -1.70
C PHE A 382 4.51 3.00 -2.20
#